data_AF-A0A3B0T4K1-F1
#
_entry.id   AF-A0A3B0T4K1-F1
#
_cell.length_a   1.000
_cell.length_b   1.000
_cell.length_c   1.000
_cell.angle_alpha   90.00
_cell.angle_beta   90.00
_cell.angle_gamma   90.00
#
_symmetry.space_group_name_H-M   'P 1'
#
loop_
_entity.id
_entity.type
_entity.pdbx_description
1 polymer ?
#
loop_
_entity_poly.entity_id
_entity_poly.type
_entity_poly.pdbx_seq_one_letter_code
_entity_poly.pdbx_strand_id
1 'polypeptide(L)'
;MFRTLAVALSIALPLTVPPPPPIAPGPSVGEPPAIESAAWIVVDSESGVVLAGKDIDIPRPMASVTKIMTAMVVVDNAAMDEIVVISDRAADVGESEIGVVAGERWTVG
;
A
#
# COMPACT_ATOMS: atom_id res chain seq x y z
N MET A 1 5.02 -71.42 53.86
CA MET A 1 6.34 -71.30 53.22
C MET A 1 6.19 -70.32 52.05
N PHE A 2 6.85 -69.17 52.16
CA PHE A 2 6.67 -67.94 51.37
C PHE A 2 7.09 -68.09 49.90
N ARG A 3 6.33 -67.53 48.94
CA ARG A 3 6.85 -67.14 47.61
C ARG A 3 6.18 -65.85 47.08
N THR A 4 6.80 -64.74 47.48
CA THR A 4 7.14 -63.52 46.74
C THR A 4 6.23 -63.03 45.59
N LEU A 5 5.52 -61.91 45.82
CA LEU A 5 4.95 -61.04 44.79
C LEU A 5 6.05 -60.04 44.36
N ALA A 6 6.40 -59.97 43.08
CA ALA A 6 7.33 -58.97 42.56
C ALA A 6 6.56 -57.68 42.23
N VAL A 7 6.84 -56.60 42.96
CA VAL A 7 6.33 -55.26 42.68
C VAL A 7 7.27 -54.59 41.68
N ALA A 8 6.78 -54.34 40.46
CA ALA A 8 7.51 -53.58 39.47
C ALA A 8 7.46 -52.08 39.83
N LEU A 9 8.61 -51.51 40.18
CA LEU A 9 8.77 -50.09 40.48
C LEU A 9 8.89 -49.31 39.15
N SER A 10 7.80 -48.70 38.69
CA SER A 10 7.83 -47.75 37.57
C SER A 10 8.53 -46.46 38.02
N ILE A 11 9.75 -46.24 37.51
CA ILE A 11 10.48 -44.99 37.66
C ILE A 11 9.88 -44.00 36.65
N ALA A 12 9.11 -43.03 37.13
CA ALA A 12 8.68 -41.89 36.32
C ALA A 12 9.87 -40.92 36.19
N LEU A 13 10.52 -40.89 35.01
CA LEU A 13 11.45 -39.81 34.69
C LEU A 13 10.65 -38.52 34.48
N PRO A 14 11.02 -37.39 35.11
CA PRO A 14 10.40 -36.11 34.79
C PRO A 14 10.75 -35.73 33.36
N LEU A 15 9.74 -35.59 32.50
CA LEU A 15 9.88 -34.99 31.18
C LEU A 15 10.23 -33.51 31.37
N THR A 16 11.52 -33.19 31.35
CA THR A 16 11.97 -31.80 31.23
C THR A 16 11.70 -31.34 29.80
N VAL A 17 10.73 -30.46 29.61
CA VAL A 17 10.49 -29.82 28.32
C VAL A 17 11.60 -28.77 28.16
N PRO A 18 12.50 -28.89 27.16
CA PRO A 18 13.51 -27.87 26.93
C PRO A 18 12.80 -26.53 26.64
N PRO A 19 13.34 -25.41 27.13
CA PRO A 19 12.78 -24.10 26.82
C PRO A 19 12.71 -23.93 25.30
N PRO A 20 11.63 -23.32 24.77
CA PRO A 20 11.53 -23.08 23.34
C PRO A 20 12.77 -22.30 22.89
N PRO A 21 13.33 -22.62 21.70
CA PRO A 21 14.44 -21.86 21.18
C PRO A 21 14.08 -20.37 21.13
N PRO A 22 15.04 -19.47 21.41
CA PRO A 22 14.80 -18.04 21.27
C PRO A 22 14.29 -17.79 19.85
N ILE A 23 13.13 -17.13 19.76
CA ILE A 23 12.55 -16.71 18.49
C ILE A 23 13.60 -15.78 17.87
N ALA A 24 14.18 -16.17 16.74
CA ALA A 24 15.08 -15.31 16.00
C ALA A 24 14.35 -13.98 15.76
N PRO A 25 15.00 -12.82 15.95
CA PRO A 25 14.38 -11.56 15.61
C PRO A 25 13.88 -11.66 14.17
N GLY A 26 12.58 -11.41 13.98
CA GLY A 26 12.01 -11.31 12.64
C GLY A 26 12.76 -10.25 11.84
N PRO A 27 12.59 -10.22 10.51
CA PRO A 27 13.20 -9.18 9.69
C PRO A 27 12.94 -7.81 10.32
N SER A 28 14.01 -7.11 10.72
CA SER A 28 13.90 -5.76 11.24
C SER A 28 13.44 -4.88 10.10
N VAL A 29 12.18 -4.42 10.15
CA VAL A 29 11.72 -3.35 9.28
C VAL A 29 12.60 -2.15 9.62
N GLY A 30 13.52 -1.81 8.73
CA GLY A 30 14.43 -0.68 8.93
C GLY A 30 13.63 0.61 9.08
N GLU A 31 14.19 1.57 9.82
CA GLU A 31 13.59 2.90 9.90
C GLU A 31 13.57 3.53 8.49
N PRO A 32 12.46 4.16 8.07
CA PRO A 32 12.40 4.84 6.79
C PRO A 32 13.51 5.90 6.67
N PRO A 33 14.01 6.18 5.45
CA PRO A 33 15.00 7.24 5.26
C PRO A 33 14.42 8.59 5.70
N ALA A 34 15.31 9.54 6.03
CA ALA A 34 14.89 10.91 6.27
C ALA A 34 14.30 11.51 4.97
N ILE A 35 13.02 11.89 5.03
CA ILE A 35 12.29 12.49 3.90
C ILE A 35 11.86 13.91 4.30
N GLU A 36 12.19 14.89 3.46
CA GLU A 36 11.94 16.32 3.72
C GLU A 36 10.47 16.73 3.55
N SER A 37 9.65 15.92 2.86
CA SER A 37 8.26 16.27 2.60
C SER A 37 7.44 16.40 3.88
N ALA A 38 6.46 17.30 3.83
CA ALA A 38 5.56 17.54 4.95
C ALA A 38 4.65 16.33 5.24
N ALA A 39 4.27 15.57 4.19
CA ALA A 39 3.57 14.31 4.29
C ALA A 39 3.98 13.38 3.14
N TRP A 40 3.93 12.07 3.40
CA TRP A 40 4.21 11.02 2.42
C TRP A 40 3.69 9.68 2.94
N ILE A 41 3.45 8.74 2.04
CA ILE A 41 3.02 7.38 2.36
C ILE A 41 3.59 6.41 1.34
N VAL A 42 3.95 5.21 1.79
CA VAL A 42 4.28 4.05 0.96
C VAL A 42 3.34 2.93 1.35
N VAL A 43 2.62 2.41 0.36
CA VAL A 43 1.61 1.38 0.53
C VAL A 43 1.95 0.21 -0.39
N ASP A 44 1.84 -1.00 0.15
CA ASP A 44 1.85 -2.21 -0.68
C ASP A 44 0.57 -2.25 -1.54
N SER A 45 0.73 -2.22 -2.86
CA SER A 45 -0.41 -2.05 -3.78
C SER A 45 -1.36 -3.25 -3.83
N GLU A 46 -0.91 -4.45 -3.45
CA GLU A 46 -1.74 -5.66 -3.47
C GLU A 46 -2.55 -5.81 -2.18
N SER A 47 -1.92 -5.66 -1.02
CA SER A 47 -2.55 -5.85 0.28
C SER A 47 -3.16 -4.57 0.87
N GLY A 48 -2.74 -3.39 0.39
CA GLY A 48 -3.11 -2.10 0.95
C GLY A 48 -2.42 -1.78 2.28
N VAL A 49 -1.45 -2.60 2.72
CA VAL A 49 -0.71 -2.36 3.96
C VAL A 49 0.18 -1.13 3.81
N VAL A 50 0.05 -0.19 4.76
CA VAL A 50 0.97 0.95 4.86
C VAL A 50 2.32 0.44 5.36
N LEU A 51 3.34 0.55 4.52
CA LEU A 51 4.71 0.14 4.84
C LEU A 51 5.42 1.21 5.66
N ALA A 52 5.18 2.48 5.35
CA ALA A 52 5.68 3.64 6.09
C ALA A 52 4.93 4.92 5.69
N GLY A 53 4.98 5.96 6.52
CA GLY A 53 4.39 7.26 6.20
C GLY A 53 4.61 8.33 7.26
N LYS A 54 4.27 9.57 6.91
CA LYS A 54 4.31 10.75 7.77
C LYS A 54 3.07 11.60 7.50
N ASP A 55 2.35 11.96 8.56
CA ASP A 55 1.18 12.85 8.51
C ASP A 55 0.12 12.44 7.46
N ILE A 56 -0.13 11.13 7.32
CA ILE A 56 -0.90 10.55 6.21
C ILE A 56 -2.38 10.96 6.17
N ASP A 57 -2.97 11.27 7.33
CA ASP A 57 -4.39 11.61 7.47
C ASP A 57 -4.64 13.12 7.58
N ILE A 58 -3.60 13.95 7.45
CA ILE A 58 -3.73 15.41 7.55
C ILE A 58 -4.14 15.97 6.17
N PRO A 59 -5.30 16.66 6.06
CA PRO A 59 -5.72 17.25 4.79
C PRO A 59 -4.74 18.31 4.27
N ARG A 60 -4.42 18.25 2.98
CA ARG A 60 -3.48 19.16 2.30
C ARG A 60 -3.94 19.48 0.88
N PRO A 61 -3.59 20.66 0.31
CA PRO A 61 -3.79 20.92 -1.11
C PRO A 61 -3.06 19.89 -1.97
N MET A 62 -3.79 19.24 -2.89
CA MET A 62 -3.25 18.14 -3.70
C MET A 62 -2.53 18.60 -4.98
N ALA A 63 -2.67 19.88 -5.35
CA ALA A 63 -2.19 20.43 -6.62
C ALA A 63 -2.57 19.52 -7.80
N SER A 64 -1.66 19.27 -8.75
CA SER A 64 -1.90 18.45 -9.93
C SER A 64 -2.18 16.96 -9.64
N VAL A 65 -1.94 16.45 -8.43
CA VAL A 65 -2.34 15.06 -8.06
C VAL A 65 -3.85 14.86 -8.19
N THR A 66 -4.63 15.94 -8.05
CA THR A 66 -6.07 15.98 -8.35
C THR A 66 -6.43 15.35 -9.70
N LYS A 67 -5.53 15.45 -10.70
CA LYS A 67 -5.76 14.91 -12.04
C LYS A 67 -5.91 13.38 -12.07
N ILE A 68 -5.44 12.66 -11.05
CA ILE A 68 -5.68 11.19 -10.94
C ILE A 68 -7.18 10.92 -10.83
N MET A 69 -7.91 11.64 -9.96
CA MET A 69 -9.36 11.48 -9.86
C MET A 69 -10.07 11.92 -11.15
N THR A 70 -9.61 13.01 -11.77
CA THR A 70 -10.15 13.45 -13.08
C THR A 70 -10.01 12.36 -14.14
N ALA A 71 -8.83 11.72 -14.22
CA ALA A 71 -8.60 10.61 -15.15
C ALA A 71 -9.48 9.40 -14.84
N MET A 72 -9.66 9.04 -13.57
CA MET A 72 -10.57 7.94 -13.19
C MET A 72 -12.01 8.22 -13.63
N VAL A 73 -12.52 9.43 -13.40
CA VAL A 73 -13.88 9.82 -13.86
C VAL A 73 -13.99 9.69 -15.38
N VAL A 74 -12.97 10.11 -16.14
CA VAL A 74 -12.98 9.99 -17.60
C VAL A 74 -12.96 8.53 -18.04
N VAL A 75 -12.09 7.70 -17.48
CA VAL A 75 -11.99 6.26 -17.82
C VAL A 75 -13.29 5.53 -17.51
N ASP A 76 -13.98 5.86 -16.42
CA ASP A 76 -15.23 5.22 -16.05
C ASP A 76 -16.43 5.64 -16.92
N ASN A 77 -16.33 6.77 -17.65
CA ASN A 77 -17.48 7.40 -18.30
C ASN A 77 -17.31 7.68 -19.80
N ALA A 78 -16.13 7.49 -20.39
CA ALA A 78 -15.86 7.76 -21.80
C ALA A 78 -15.07 6.61 -22.46
N ALA A 79 -15.28 6.43 -23.77
CA ALA A 79 -14.46 5.50 -24.54
C ALA A 79 -13.12 6.17 -24.90
N MET A 80 -12.01 5.43 -24.83
CA MET A 80 -10.68 6.02 -25.07
C MET A 80 -10.49 6.48 -26.54
N ASP A 81 -11.21 5.88 -27.48
CA ASP A 81 -11.24 6.27 -28.89
C ASP A 81 -12.35 7.29 -29.23
N GLU A 82 -13.12 7.73 -28.23
CA GLU A 82 -14.11 8.79 -28.41
C GLU A 82 -13.41 10.08 -28.84
N ILE A 83 -14.00 10.77 -29.83
CA ILE A 83 -13.48 12.04 -30.30
C ILE A 83 -14.12 13.18 -29.53
N VAL A 84 -13.29 13.94 -28.81
CA VAL A 84 -13.67 15.19 -28.16
C VAL A 84 -13.26 16.39 -29.02
N VAL A 85 -14.09 17.44 -28.99
CA VAL A 85 -13.77 18.72 -29.61
C VAL A 85 -13.31 19.67 -28.52
N ILE A 86 -12.11 20.23 -28.66
CA ILE A 86 -11.55 21.16 -27.69
C ILE A 86 -12.39 22.44 -27.68
N SER A 87 -12.99 22.77 -26.54
CA SER A 87 -13.74 24.01 -26.35
C SER A 87 -12.81 25.20 -26.15
N ASP A 88 -13.26 26.41 -26.46
CA ASP A 88 -12.54 27.66 -26.15
C ASP A 88 -12.12 27.71 -24.68
N ARG A 89 -13.05 27.36 -23.77
CA ARG A 89 -12.78 27.30 -22.33
C ARG A 89 -11.59 26.42 -21.97
N ALA A 90 -11.41 25.30 -22.66
CA ALA A 90 -10.32 24.36 -22.39
C ALA A 90 -8.99 24.88 -22.93
N ALA A 91 -9.02 25.52 -24.10
CA ALA A 91 -7.85 26.17 -24.69
C ALA A 91 -7.39 27.42 -23.91
N ASP A 92 -8.30 28.08 -23.21
CA ASP A 92 -8.03 29.28 -22.41
C ASP A 92 -7.51 29.01 -20.98
N VAL A 93 -7.42 27.73 -20.55
CA VAL A 93 -6.91 27.40 -19.22
C VAL A 93 -5.40 27.63 -19.16
N GLY A 94 -4.96 28.66 -18.42
CA GLY A 94 -3.56 28.86 -18.08
C GLY A 94 -3.05 27.78 -17.09
N GLU A 95 -1.79 27.35 -17.23
CA GLU A 95 -0.87 26.67 -16.27
C GLU A 95 0.11 25.75 -17.04
N SER A 96 0.39 24.53 -16.57
CA SER A 96 1.09 23.50 -17.38
C SER A 96 0.12 22.93 -18.43
N GLU A 97 0.46 23.13 -19.69
CA GLU A 97 -0.42 22.86 -20.83
C GLU A 97 0.24 21.93 -21.86
N ILE A 98 -0.58 21.25 -22.65
CA ILE A 98 -0.14 20.46 -23.82
C ILE A 98 -0.32 21.22 -25.15
N GLY A 99 -0.82 22.47 -25.09
CA GLY A 99 -0.95 23.34 -26.26
C GLY A 99 -2.13 23.02 -27.19
N VAL A 100 -3.27 22.57 -26.65
CA VAL A 100 -4.48 22.33 -27.46
C VAL A 100 -5.06 23.63 -28.02
N VAL A 101 -5.67 23.56 -29.21
CA VAL A 101 -6.34 24.69 -29.85
C VAL A 101 -7.85 24.44 -29.94
N ALA A 102 -8.65 25.49 -29.74
CA ALA A 102 -10.09 25.40 -29.85
C ALA A 102 -10.55 24.87 -31.23
N GLY A 103 -11.52 23.97 -31.22
CA GLY A 103 -12.04 23.30 -32.41
C GLY A 103 -11.24 22.08 -32.87
N GLU A 104 -10.05 21.82 -32.30
CA GLU A 104 -9.31 20.59 -32.59
C GLU A 104 -10.10 19.35 -32.14
N ARG A 105 -9.85 18.24 -32.84
CA ARG A 105 -10.46 16.95 -32.58
C ARG A 105 -9.41 15.99 -32.06
N TRP A 106 -9.58 15.54 -30.82
CA TRP A 106 -8.64 14.64 -30.15
C TRP A 106 -9.39 13.39 -29.69
N THR A 107 -8.68 12.28 -29.57
CA THR A 107 -9.17 11.12 -28.81
C THR A 107 -9.10 11.41 -27.32
N VAL A 108 -9.94 10.74 -26.54
CA VAL A 108 -9.88 10.79 -25.07
C VAL A 108 -8.57 10.19 -24.54
N GLY A 109 -8.13 9.08 -25.13
CA GLY A 109 -6.86 8.41 -24.82
C GLY A 109 -5.68 8.86 -25.67
#